data_AF-A0A9C8G6P0-F1
#
_entry.id   AF-A0A9C8G6P0-F1
#
_cell.length_a   1.000
_cell.length_b   1.000
_cell.length_c   1.000
_cell.angle_alpha   90.00
_cell.angle_beta   90.00
_cell.angle_gamma   90.00
#
_symmetry.space_group_name_H-M   'P 1'
#
loop_
_entity.id
_entity.type
_entity.pdbx_description
1 polymer ?
#
loop_
_entity_poly.entity_id
_entity_poly.type
_entity_poly.pdbx_seq_one_letter_code
_entity_poly.pdbx_strand_id
1 'polypeptide(L)'
;MAWLDYVKRDPVPWLLDPSNPSARYFTLRDIFGQSGAALTRARVAILGWPPVQEIIHQGNSHNFWGRSINPYYGGPVGTFGTLYQLAQLGTPPTPLLQEACENLLSYGRIEDGRFAITDLSGTAWLCYTGMALEI
;
A
#
# COMPACT_ATOMS: atom_id res chain seq x y z
N MET A 1 13.02 -9.42 -23.85
CA MET A 1 13.00 -9.37 -22.38
C MET A 1 14.25 -10.08 -21.87
N ALA A 2 15.30 -9.32 -21.56
CA ALA A 2 16.62 -9.87 -21.21
C ALA A 2 16.68 -10.61 -19.87
N TRP A 3 15.66 -10.48 -19.02
CA TRP A 3 15.63 -11.13 -17.70
C TRP A 3 15.23 -12.61 -17.77
N LEU A 4 14.45 -13.02 -18.78
CA LEU A 4 14.00 -14.39 -18.97
C LEU A 4 15.18 -15.35 -19.21
N ASP A 5 16.25 -14.86 -19.84
CA ASP A 5 17.47 -15.63 -20.10
C ASP A 5 18.21 -16.06 -18.81
N TYR A 6 17.92 -15.40 -17.68
CA TYR A 6 18.47 -15.73 -16.36
C TYR A 6 17.56 -16.67 -15.54
N VAL A 7 16.33 -16.93 -15.99
CA VAL A 7 15.37 -17.76 -15.24
C VAL A 7 15.45 -19.20 -15.74
N LYS A 8 15.77 -20.13 -14.83
CA LYS A 8 15.94 -21.56 -15.14
C LYS A 8 14.61 -22.29 -15.44
N ARG A 9 13.47 -21.64 -15.26
CA ARG A 9 12.11 -22.17 -15.47
C ARG A 9 11.16 -21.03 -15.83
N ASP A 10 10.05 -21.34 -16.48
CA ASP A 10 8.98 -20.36 -16.71
C ASP A 10 8.42 -19.86 -15.36
N PRO A 11 8.57 -18.56 -15.02
CA PRO A 11 8.06 -18.00 -13.77
C PRO A 11 6.59 -17.61 -13.86
N VAL A 12 6.00 -17.57 -15.06
CA VAL A 12 4.64 -17.05 -15.29
C VAL A 12 3.57 -17.78 -14.45
N PRO A 13 3.59 -19.13 -14.30
CA PRO A 13 2.62 -19.80 -13.44
C PRO A 13 2.66 -19.35 -11.98
N TRP A 14 3.85 -19.06 -11.45
CA TRP A 14 4.01 -18.55 -10.08
C TRP A 14 3.59 -17.08 -9.97
N LEU A 15 3.98 -16.25 -10.95
CA LEU A 15 3.64 -14.83 -10.99
C LEU A 15 2.13 -14.57 -11.12
N LEU A 16 1.42 -15.47 -11.80
CA LEU A 16 -0.03 -15.37 -12.04
C LEU A 16 -0.86 -16.25 -11.09
N ASP A 17 -0.24 -16.86 -10.07
CA ASP A 17 -0.92 -17.71 -9.09
C ASP A 17 -2.03 -16.92 -8.37
N PRO A 18 -3.29 -17.39 -8.38
CA PRO A 18 -4.40 -16.68 -7.75
C PRO A 18 -4.29 -16.61 -6.22
N SER A 19 -3.45 -17.42 -5.57
CA SER A 19 -3.21 -17.36 -4.12
C SER A 19 -2.48 -16.08 -3.67
N ASN A 20 -1.80 -15.40 -4.59
CA ASN A 20 -1.18 -14.10 -4.37
C ASN A 20 -1.74 -13.05 -5.37
N PRO A 21 -2.92 -12.46 -5.08
CA PRO A 21 -3.55 -11.50 -5.98
C PRO A 21 -2.74 -10.21 -6.15
N SER A 22 -1.85 -9.87 -5.20
CA SER A 22 -0.96 -8.72 -5.31
C SER A 22 0.10 -8.94 -6.39
N ALA A 23 0.86 -10.04 -6.30
CA ALA A 23 1.85 -10.40 -7.31
C ALA A 23 1.22 -10.56 -8.70
N ARG A 24 0.03 -11.16 -8.77
CA ARG A 24 -0.73 -11.30 -10.01
C ARG A 24 -1.13 -9.95 -10.60
N TYR A 25 -1.62 -9.01 -9.79
CA TYR A 25 -1.98 -7.67 -10.26
C TYR A 25 -0.77 -6.93 -10.85
N PHE A 26 0.36 -6.89 -10.15
CA PHE A 26 1.57 -6.22 -10.64
C PHE A 26 2.15 -6.91 -11.87
N THR A 27 2.14 -8.24 -11.92
CA THR A 27 2.57 -8.98 -13.11
C THR A 27 1.72 -8.62 -14.34
N LEU A 28 0.40 -8.60 -14.18
CA LEU A 28 -0.51 -8.23 -15.28
C LEU A 28 -0.27 -6.79 -15.74
N ARG A 29 -0.06 -5.85 -14.80
CA ARG A 29 0.15 -4.43 -15.10
C ARG A 29 1.52 -4.16 -15.73
N ASP A 30 2.58 -4.59 -15.07
CA ASP A 30 3.95 -4.10 -15.30
C ASP A 30 4.76 -5.00 -16.24
N ILE A 31 4.50 -6.32 -16.22
CA ILE A 31 5.18 -7.27 -17.11
C ILE A 31 4.38 -7.47 -18.40
N PHE A 32 3.07 -7.67 -18.29
CA PHE A 32 2.22 -7.97 -19.43
C PHE A 32 1.49 -6.75 -20.02
N GLY A 33 1.57 -5.56 -19.40
CA GLY A 33 0.95 -4.34 -19.93
C GLY A 33 -0.58 -4.42 -20.07
N GLN A 34 -1.23 -5.28 -19.28
CA GLN A 34 -2.68 -5.47 -19.34
C GLN A 34 -3.41 -4.23 -18.83
N SER A 35 -4.59 -3.97 -19.38
CA SER A 35 -5.42 -2.83 -19.00
C SER A 35 -6.92 -3.19 -19.01
N GLY A 36 -7.76 -2.23 -18.63
CA GLY A 36 -9.22 -2.41 -18.63
C GLY A 36 -9.74 -3.39 -17.58
N ALA A 37 -10.86 -4.04 -17.89
CA ALA A 37 -11.64 -4.80 -16.92
C ALA A 37 -10.87 -5.98 -16.28
N ALA A 38 -9.96 -6.62 -17.02
CA ALA A 38 -9.16 -7.72 -16.49
C ALA A 38 -8.21 -7.24 -15.39
N LEU A 39 -7.55 -6.11 -15.60
CA LEU A 39 -6.66 -5.50 -14.61
C LEU A 39 -7.45 -5.01 -13.39
N THR A 40 -8.61 -4.38 -13.60
CA THR A 40 -9.49 -3.94 -12.49
C THR A 40 -9.93 -5.12 -11.63
N ARG A 41 -10.33 -6.24 -12.24
CA ARG A 41 -10.70 -7.46 -11.49
C ARG A 41 -9.53 -8.02 -10.69
N ALA A 42 -8.33 -8.04 -11.27
CA ALA A 42 -7.13 -8.48 -10.56
C ALA A 42 -6.83 -7.58 -9.34
N ARG A 43 -6.99 -6.26 -9.49
CA ARG A 43 -6.81 -5.31 -8.37
C ARG A 43 -7.87 -5.49 -7.28
N VAL A 44 -9.15 -5.65 -7.65
CA VAL A 44 -10.23 -5.86 -6.68
C VAL A 44 -10.05 -7.16 -5.89
N ALA A 45 -9.50 -8.22 -6.52
CA ALA A 45 -9.23 -9.48 -5.84
C ALA A 45 -8.27 -9.35 -4.64
N ILE A 46 -7.42 -8.31 -4.60
CA ILE A 46 -6.53 -8.02 -3.46
C ILE A 46 -7.33 -7.79 -2.18
N LEU A 47 -8.53 -7.18 -2.27
CA LEU A 47 -9.38 -6.98 -1.11
C LEU A 47 -9.78 -8.31 -0.48
N GLY A 48 -10.01 -9.37 -1.25
CA GLY A 48 -10.38 -10.69 -0.73
C GLY A 48 -9.22 -11.51 -0.16
N TRP A 49 -7.99 -11.00 -0.21
CA TRP A 49 -6.81 -11.72 0.25
C TRP A 49 -6.75 -11.75 1.79
N PRO A 50 -6.61 -12.91 2.46
CA PRO A 50 -6.66 -12.98 3.92
C PRO A 50 -5.71 -12.03 4.66
N PRO A 51 -4.44 -11.81 4.23
CA PRO A 51 -3.58 -10.82 4.87
C PRO A 51 -4.12 -9.37 4.79
N VAL A 52 -4.75 -9.01 3.67
CA VAL A 52 -5.34 -7.67 3.49
C VAL A 52 -6.61 -7.52 4.31
N GLN A 53 -7.45 -8.56 4.35
CA GLN A 53 -8.65 -8.59 5.20
C GLN A 53 -8.29 -8.45 6.68
N GLU A 54 -7.27 -9.18 7.15
CA GLU A 54 -6.80 -9.10 8.53
C GLU A 54 -6.37 -7.69 8.90
N ILE A 55 -5.56 -7.05 8.05
CA ILE A 55 -5.15 -5.66 8.24
C ILE A 55 -6.37 -4.73 8.28
N ILE A 56 -7.29 -4.84 7.32
CA ILE A 56 -8.48 -3.97 7.25
C ILE A 56 -9.37 -4.16 8.49
N HIS A 57 -9.56 -5.39 8.96
CA HIS A 57 -10.39 -5.69 10.13
C HIS A 57 -9.85 -5.14 11.45
N GLN A 58 -8.54 -4.96 11.56
CA GLN A 58 -7.92 -4.34 12.74
C GLN A 58 -8.12 -2.82 12.78
N GLY A 59 -8.45 -2.20 11.63
CA GLY A 59 -8.70 -0.77 11.53
C GLY A 59 -10.15 -0.39 11.88
N ASN A 60 -10.34 0.84 12.37
CA ASN A 60 -11.68 1.42 12.57
C ASN A 60 -11.68 2.93 12.24
N SER A 61 -12.85 3.53 12.03
CA SER A 61 -12.96 4.95 11.65
C SER A 61 -12.61 5.96 12.76
N HIS A 62 -12.52 5.54 14.02
CA HIS A 62 -12.22 6.45 15.14
C HIS A 62 -10.71 6.64 15.35
N ASN A 63 -9.95 5.54 15.22
CA ASN A 63 -8.53 5.47 15.56
C ASN A 63 -7.66 4.85 14.47
N PHE A 64 -8.25 4.36 13.38
CA PHE A 64 -7.58 3.59 12.33
C PHE A 64 -6.79 2.43 12.94
N TRP A 65 -5.46 2.43 12.80
CA TRP A 65 -4.54 1.43 13.37
C TRP A 65 -3.72 1.97 14.55
N GLY A 66 -4.24 2.96 15.27
CA GLY A 66 -3.53 3.54 16.41
C GLY A 66 -4.24 4.73 17.02
N ARG A 67 -3.79 5.93 16.69
CA ARG A 67 -4.34 7.20 17.19
C ARG A 67 -4.67 8.10 16.02
N SER A 68 -5.90 8.58 15.92
CA SER A 68 -6.30 9.52 14.87
C SER A 68 -5.59 10.87 14.96
N ILE A 69 -5.14 11.29 16.15
CA ILE A 69 -4.41 12.55 16.33
C ILE A 69 -2.92 12.46 16.00
N ASN A 70 -2.37 11.26 15.79
CA ASN A 70 -0.96 11.06 15.44
C ASN A 70 -0.84 9.83 14.53
N PRO A 71 -0.87 10.02 13.19
CA PRO A 71 -0.86 8.90 12.23
C PRO A 71 0.45 8.11 12.22
N TYR A 72 1.52 8.63 12.84
CA TYR A 72 2.81 7.95 12.99
C TYR A 72 2.91 7.10 14.27
N TYR A 73 1.95 7.25 15.19
CA TYR A 73 1.93 6.47 16.41
C TYR A 73 1.79 4.97 16.08
N GLY A 74 2.66 4.14 16.67
CA GLY A 74 2.69 2.70 16.40
C GLY A 74 3.67 2.28 15.30
N GLY A 75 4.34 3.23 14.64
CA GLY A 75 5.40 2.93 13.67
C GLY A 75 4.90 2.03 12.52
N PRO A 76 5.54 0.87 12.25
CA PRO A 76 5.13 -0.02 11.17
C PRO A 76 3.68 -0.54 11.25
N VAL A 77 3.12 -0.61 12.46
CA VAL A 77 1.74 -1.07 12.70
C VAL A 77 0.75 0.07 12.96
N GLY A 78 1.22 1.33 12.88
CA GLY A 78 0.38 2.53 12.96
C GLY A 78 -0.25 2.88 11.62
N THR A 79 -1.15 3.88 11.62
CA THR A 79 -1.89 4.31 10.42
C THR A 79 -0.99 4.56 9.21
N PHE A 80 0.12 5.28 9.41
CA PHE A 80 1.12 5.51 8.36
C PHE A 80 1.71 4.21 7.79
N GLY A 81 2.23 3.34 8.67
CA GLY A 81 2.88 2.09 8.27
C GLY A 81 1.90 1.12 7.59
N THR A 82 0.67 1.05 8.08
CA THR A 82 -0.39 0.23 7.49
C THR A 82 -0.82 0.73 6.12
N LEU A 83 -1.04 2.05 5.95
CA LEU A 83 -1.33 2.63 4.64
C LEU A 83 -0.18 2.38 3.66
N TYR A 84 1.06 2.42 4.13
CA TYR A 84 2.24 2.17 3.31
C TYR A 84 2.25 0.73 2.82
N GLN A 85 2.05 -0.22 3.74
CA GLN A 85 1.98 -1.64 3.41
C GLN A 85 0.84 -1.95 2.44
N LEU A 86 -0.37 -1.42 2.67
CA LEU A 86 -1.50 -1.63 1.77
C LEU A 86 -1.27 -1.03 0.37
N ALA A 87 -0.56 0.10 0.29
CA ALA A 87 -0.16 0.67 -1.00
C ALA A 87 0.84 -0.24 -1.74
N GLN A 88 1.84 -0.80 -1.05
CA GLN A 88 2.80 -1.76 -1.62
C GLN A 88 2.10 -3.03 -2.12
N LEU A 89 1.02 -3.46 -1.48
CA LEU A 89 0.22 -4.61 -1.92
C LEU A 89 -0.66 -4.31 -3.14
N GLY A 90 -0.80 -3.05 -3.55
CA GLY A 90 -1.67 -2.64 -4.66
C GLY A 90 -3.15 -2.57 -4.28
N THR A 91 -3.46 -2.57 -2.97
CA THR A 91 -4.82 -2.56 -2.45
C THR A 91 -5.62 -1.39 -3.02
N PRO A 92 -6.82 -1.62 -3.60
CA PRO A 92 -7.66 -0.53 -4.08
C PRO A 92 -8.28 0.24 -2.90
N PRO A 93 -8.72 1.50 -3.12
CA PRO A 93 -9.31 2.30 -2.07
C PRO A 93 -10.61 1.68 -1.53
N THR A 94 -10.84 1.81 -0.23
CA THR A 94 -12.09 1.53 0.48
C THR A 94 -12.47 2.76 1.31
N PRO A 95 -13.71 2.88 1.83
CA PRO A 95 -14.09 4.01 2.67
C PRO A 95 -13.14 4.23 3.86
N LEU A 96 -12.79 3.18 4.60
CA LEU A 96 -11.83 3.25 5.71
C LEU A 96 -10.45 3.76 5.26
N LEU A 97 -9.96 3.28 4.11
CA LEU A 97 -8.65 3.70 3.58
C LEU A 97 -8.67 5.15 3.11
N GLN A 98 -9.78 5.62 2.55
CA GLN A 98 -9.96 7.02 2.19
C GLN A 98 -9.94 7.90 3.43
N GLU A 99 -10.70 7.55 4.47
CA GLU A 99 -10.70 8.27 5.75
C GLU A 99 -9.30 8.30 6.40
N ALA A 100 -8.58 7.18 6.39
CA ALA A 100 -7.22 7.10 6.92
C ALA A 100 -6.22 7.95 6.12
N CYS A 101 -6.35 8.00 4.78
CA CYS A 101 -5.55 8.89 3.95
C CYS A 101 -5.84 10.37 4.27
N GLU A 102 -7.10 10.76 4.40
CA GLU A 102 -7.46 12.13 4.79
C GLU A 102 -6.95 12.48 6.19
N ASN A 103 -6.98 11.53 7.11
CA ASN A 103 -6.38 11.67 8.44
C ASN A 103 -4.87 11.90 8.36
N LEU A 104 -4.15 11.09 7.58
CA LEU A 104 -2.71 11.25 7.38
C LEU A 104 -2.38 12.61 6.74
N LEU A 105 -3.19 13.07 5.78
CA LEU A 105 -3.02 14.40 5.19
C LEU A 105 -3.32 15.52 6.19
N SER A 106 -4.27 15.33 7.11
CA SER A 106 -4.66 16.36 8.06
C SER A 106 -3.70 16.47 9.26
N TYR A 107 -3.23 15.34 9.78
CA TYR A 107 -2.44 15.27 11.02
C TYR A 107 -0.98 14.86 10.81
N GLY A 108 -0.62 14.35 9.63
CA GLY A 108 0.74 13.91 9.33
C GLY A 108 1.60 14.97 8.64
N ARG A 109 1.00 16.07 8.16
CA ARG A 109 1.72 17.17 7.52
C ARG A 109 2.07 18.28 8.52
N ILE A 110 3.30 18.76 8.45
CA ILE A 110 3.71 19.99 9.13
C ILE A 110 3.36 21.22 8.27
N GLU A 111 3.52 22.42 8.84
CA GLU A 111 3.07 23.69 8.23
C GLU A 111 3.63 23.93 6.82
N ASP A 112 4.87 23.50 6.56
CA ASP A 112 5.51 23.65 5.26
C ASP A 112 5.12 22.57 4.23
N GLY A 113 4.13 21.73 4.57
CA GLY A 113 3.55 20.71 3.69
C GLY A 113 4.31 19.39 3.67
N ARG A 114 5.49 19.29 4.29
CA ARG A 114 6.21 18.02 4.44
C ARG A 114 5.51 17.11 5.45
N PHE A 115 5.87 15.83 5.40
CA PHE A 115 5.42 14.83 6.34
C PHE A 115 6.49 14.61 7.41
N ALA A 116 6.13 14.70 8.69
CA ALA A 116 7.09 14.49 9.78
C ALA A 116 6.40 14.05 11.06
N ILE A 117 7.13 13.28 11.86
CA ILE A 117 6.74 13.01 13.25
C ILE A 117 6.98 14.29 14.04
N THR A 118 5.91 14.95 14.50
CA THR A 118 5.94 16.24 15.22
C THR A 118 6.89 16.28 16.41
N ASP A 119 7.16 15.11 17.00
CA ASP A 119 7.84 14.96 18.29
C ASP A 119 9.35 14.69 18.12
N LEU A 120 9.81 14.52 16.87
CA LEU A 120 11.20 14.21 16.54
C LEU A 120 11.78 15.33 15.67
N SER A 121 12.98 15.79 16.02
CA SER A 121 13.89 16.56 15.15
C SER A 121 14.42 15.71 13.99
N GLY A 122 13.58 14.83 13.43
CA GLY A 122 13.91 13.85 12.41
C GLY A 122 13.69 14.37 11.00
N THR A 123 14.31 13.67 10.04
CA THR A 123 14.22 13.94 8.61
C THR A 123 12.76 14.00 8.15
N ALA A 124 12.31 15.17 7.70
CA ALA A 124 10.99 15.35 7.12
C ALA A 124 10.96 14.76 5.70
N TRP A 125 9.86 14.11 5.35
CA TRP A 125 9.66 13.51 4.02
C TRP A 125 8.93 14.48 3.10
N LEU A 126 9.46 14.63 1.87
CA LEU A 126 8.91 15.55 0.88
C LEU A 126 7.53 15.12 0.37
N CYS A 127 7.31 13.82 0.17
CA CYS A 127 6.00 13.30 -0.20
C CYS A 127 5.82 11.84 0.23
N TYR A 128 4.57 11.47 0.54
CA TYR A 128 4.22 10.12 0.94
C TYR A 128 4.52 9.09 -0.15
N THR A 129 4.19 9.41 -1.40
CA THR A 129 4.49 8.55 -2.55
C THR A 129 5.99 8.39 -2.77
N GLY A 130 6.78 9.41 -2.46
CA GLY A 130 8.24 9.34 -2.54
C GLY A 130 8.80 8.28 -1.59
N MET A 131 8.27 8.21 -0.36
CA MET A 131 8.61 7.12 0.58
C MET A 131 8.18 5.74 0.07
N ALA A 132 6.99 5.64 -0.53
CA ALA A 132 6.49 4.40 -1.11
C ALA A 132 7.25 3.93 -2.36
N LEU A 133 8.04 4.80 -2.97
CA LEU A 133 8.80 4.53 -4.19
C LEU A 133 10.31 4.60 -3.97
N GLU A 134 10.80 4.71 -2.73
CA GLU A 134 12.25 4.64 -2.47
C GLU A 134 12.77 3.23 -2.83
N ILE A 135 13.31 3.16 -4.06
CA ILE A 135 14.30 2.22 -4.55
C ILE A 135 15.59 3.02 -4.73
#